data_AF-A0A1W9N6U0-F1
#
_entry.id   AF-A0A1W9N6U0-F1
#
_cell.length_a   1.000
_cell.length_b   1.000
_cell.length_c   1.000
_cell.angle_alpha   90.00
_cell.angle_beta   90.00
_cell.angle_gamma   90.00
#
_symmetry.space_group_name_H-M   'P 1'
#
loop_
_entity.id
_entity.type
_entity.pdbx_description
1 polymer ?
#
loop_
_entity_poly.entity_id
_entity_poly.type
_entity_poly.pdbx_seq_one_letter_code
_entity_poly.pdbx_strand_id
1 'polypeptide(L)'
;GLDLSTLKVEKSSFISKTYREYYSDLSASVQLAGSNSWVYILIEHKSYDDPMALMQIIYYMSLKWYENNRRARQKTLQPIIPILFYHGENPNPPSRFRELFDPRLPQFLKDCQPDFNVYLCNLTTTPEKDFPPNPALKLFFHALRDIQNSPERFFQAFGELIKKDNRGIITQEDIQEACLYIHHATNKPPDEIMRELETSKSEVLKEAYMTSAEILINQGKQEGIQEGMYQTIRGFKTVGVPMELIVKATGLSEEKIKQI
;
A
#
# COMPACT_ATOMS: atom_id res chain seq x y z
N GLY A 1 -3.81 -21.91 -17.43
CA GLY A 1 -2.87 -20.99 -16.76
C GLY A 1 -3.24 -19.55 -17.08
N LEU A 2 -2.55 -18.58 -16.49
CA LEU A 2 -2.69 -17.15 -16.83
C LEU A 2 -1.69 -16.78 -17.93
N ASP A 3 -2.11 -15.94 -18.88
CA ASP A 3 -1.20 -15.33 -19.86
C ASP A 3 -0.67 -14.00 -19.30
N LEU A 4 0.48 -14.06 -18.61
CA LEU A 4 1.08 -12.90 -17.95
C LEU A 4 1.49 -11.78 -18.93
N SER A 5 1.61 -12.06 -20.24
CA SER A 5 1.89 -11.02 -21.23
C SER A 5 0.72 -10.02 -21.39
N THR A 6 -0.47 -10.43 -20.96
CA THR A 6 -1.70 -9.61 -20.99
C THR A 6 -1.99 -8.90 -19.67
N LEU A 7 -1.12 -9.07 -18.65
CA LEU A 7 -1.31 -8.49 -17.33
C LEU A 7 -1.36 -6.96 -17.42
N LYS A 8 -2.45 -6.39 -16.90
CA LYS A 8 -2.65 -4.94 -16.86
C LYS A 8 -3.08 -4.52 -15.47
N VAL A 9 -2.30 -3.65 -14.85
CA VAL A 9 -2.68 -2.98 -13.60
C VAL A 9 -3.82 -2.01 -13.88
N GLU A 10 -4.91 -2.12 -13.13
CA GLU A 10 -6.07 -1.22 -13.21
C GLU A 10 -5.90 -0.10 -12.18
N LYS A 11 -6.04 1.16 -12.62
CA LYS A 11 -6.12 2.30 -11.68
C LYS A 11 -7.44 2.20 -10.90
N SER A 12 -7.36 2.17 -9.57
CA SER A 12 -8.50 2.19 -8.66
C SER A 12 -9.33 3.47 -8.89
N SER A 13 -10.34 3.37 -9.76
CA SER A 13 -11.30 4.45 -10.03
C SER A 13 -12.60 4.19 -9.26
N PHE A 14 -12.49 3.94 -7.95
CA PHE A 14 -13.63 3.71 -7.07
C PHE A 14 -13.95 4.93 -6.21
N ILE A 15 -14.23 6.08 -6.84
CA ILE A 15 -14.69 7.26 -6.09
C ILE A 15 -16.21 7.20 -5.95
N SER A 16 -16.70 6.48 -4.94
CA SER A 16 -18.00 6.75 -4.36
C SER A 16 -17.83 7.78 -3.24
N LYS A 17 -18.46 8.96 -3.37
CA LYS A 17 -18.35 10.07 -2.41
C LYS A 17 -18.77 9.72 -0.97
N THR A 18 -19.43 8.58 -0.76
CA THR A 18 -19.92 8.10 0.55
C THR A 18 -18.99 7.06 1.21
N TYR A 19 -18.06 6.45 0.47
CA TYR A 19 -17.27 5.29 0.93
C TYR A 19 -15.77 5.48 0.63
N ARG A 20 -15.14 6.51 1.22
CA ARG A 20 -13.70 6.78 1.03
C ARG A 20 -12.77 5.77 1.73
N GLU A 21 -13.29 4.85 2.52
CA GLU A 21 -12.49 4.01 3.43
C GLU A 21 -12.21 2.59 2.92
N TYR A 22 -12.78 2.19 1.79
CA TYR A 22 -12.62 0.84 1.25
C TYR A 22 -12.13 0.91 -0.19
N TYR A 23 -10.81 0.99 -0.35
CA TYR A 23 -10.13 0.78 -1.63
C TYR A 23 -9.33 -0.51 -1.52
N SER A 24 -9.44 -1.38 -2.54
CA SER A 24 -8.47 -2.45 -2.70
C SER A 24 -7.11 -1.86 -3.05
N ASP A 25 -6.06 -2.29 -2.38
CA ASP A 25 -4.72 -1.70 -2.53
C ASP A 25 -4.17 -1.83 -3.95
N LEU A 26 -4.42 -2.97 -4.61
CA LEU A 26 -4.04 -3.17 -6.01
C LEU A 26 -5.05 -4.05 -6.74
N SER A 27 -5.26 -3.74 -8.01
CA SER A 27 -6.03 -4.63 -8.88
C SER A 27 -5.46 -4.71 -10.29
N ALA A 28 -5.66 -5.86 -10.92
CA ALA A 28 -5.17 -6.13 -12.26
C ALA A 28 -6.12 -7.03 -13.05
N SER A 29 -6.03 -6.97 -14.37
CA SER A 29 -6.73 -7.87 -15.28
C SER A 29 -5.70 -8.68 -16.07
N VAL A 30 -6.00 -9.96 -16.32
CA VAL A 30 -5.15 -10.87 -17.10
C VAL A 30 -6.02 -11.86 -17.86
N GLN A 31 -5.59 -12.33 -19.03
CA GLN A 31 -6.31 -13.37 -19.77
C GLN A 31 -5.94 -14.77 -19.30
N LEU A 32 -6.89 -15.70 -19.39
CA LEU A 32 -6.59 -17.13 -19.31
C LEU A 32 -5.86 -17.56 -20.59
N ALA A 33 -4.73 -18.25 -20.43
CA ALA A 33 -3.95 -18.76 -21.54
C ALA A 33 -4.80 -19.64 -22.47
N GLY A 34 -4.78 -19.33 -23.76
CA GLY A 34 -5.56 -20.05 -24.77
C GLY A 34 -7.06 -19.70 -24.82
N SER A 35 -7.49 -18.60 -24.19
CA SER A 35 -8.87 -18.12 -24.28
C SER A 35 -8.97 -16.59 -24.24
N ASN A 36 -10.10 -16.05 -24.71
CA ASN A 36 -10.40 -14.61 -24.59
C ASN A 36 -11.05 -14.23 -23.25
N SER A 37 -11.03 -15.14 -22.26
CA SER A 37 -11.64 -14.90 -20.95
C SER A 37 -10.69 -14.14 -20.05
N TRP A 38 -11.17 -13.01 -19.52
CA TRP A 38 -10.42 -12.19 -18.58
C TRP A 38 -10.67 -12.65 -17.15
N VAL A 39 -9.61 -12.72 -16.36
CA VAL A 39 -9.60 -12.92 -14.91
C VAL A 39 -9.18 -11.61 -14.26
N TYR A 40 -9.87 -11.26 -13.18
CA TYR A 40 -9.49 -10.12 -12.35
C TYR A 40 -8.67 -10.60 -11.17
N ILE A 41 -7.58 -9.92 -10.86
CA ILE A 41 -6.76 -10.14 -9.66
C ILE A 41 -7.06 -9.00 -8.71
N LEU A 42 -7.52 -9.35 -7.51
CA LEU A 42 -7.80 -8.44 -6.42
C LEU A 42 -6.75 -8.67 -5.34
N ILE A 43 -5.97 -7.65 -5.01
CA ILE A 43 -4.97 -7.73 -3.93
C ILE A 43 -5.38 -6.80 -2.80
N GLU A 44 -5.54 -7.40 -1.63
CA GLU A 44 -5.76 -6.69 -0.37
C GLU A 44 -4.48 -6.81 0.47
N HIS A 45 -3.98 -5.67 0.96
CA HIS A 45 -2.80 -5.57 1.81
C HIS A 45 -3.22 -5.38 3.27
N LYS A 46 -2.62 -6.16 4.17
CA LYS A 46 -2.81 -6.00 5.62
C LYS A 46 -1.47 -6.07 6.33
N SER A 47 -1.13 -4.99 7.03
CA SER A 47 0.03 -4.88 7.91
C SER A 47 -0.26 -5.30 9.36
N TYR A 48 -1.51 -5.64 9.68
CA TYR A 48 -1.96 -6.01 11.02
C TYR A 48 -3.06 -7.06 10.93
N ASP A 49 -3.39 -7.65 12.08
CA ASP A 49 -4.50 -8.58 12.23
C ASP A 49 -5.84 -7.86 12.12
N ASP A 50 -6.35 -7.77 10.90
CA ASP A 50 -7.69 -7.25 10.60
C ASP A 50 -8.71 -8.41 10.54
N PRO A 51 -9.58 -8.58 11.56
CA PRO A 51 -10.61 -9.62 11.55
C PRO A 51 -11.57 -9.51 10.36
N MET A 52 -11.65 -8.33 9.73
CA MET A 52 -12.55 -8.01 8.63
C MET A 52 -11.87 -8.07 7.25
N ALA A 53 -10.61 -8.51 7.14
CA ALA A 53 -9.89 -8.57 5.87
C ALA A 53 -10.66 -9.37 4.79
N LEU A 54 -11.15 -10.57 5.14
CA LEU A 54 -11.93 -11.38 4.20
C LEU A 54 -13.31 -10.77 3.87
N MET A 55 -13.90 -9.99 4.79
CA MET A 55 -15.13 -9.22 4.54
C MET A 55 -14.90 -8.10 3.52
N GLN A 56 -13.76 -7.41 3.58
CA GLN A 56 -13.40 -6.39 2.60
C GLN A 56 -13.17 -7.01 1.22
N ILE A 57 -12.52 -8.17 1.15
CA ILE A 57 -12.31 -8.91 -0.10
C ILE A 57 -13.65 -9.28 -0.77
N ILE A 58 -14.61 -9.88 -0.06
CA ILE A 58 -15.92 -10.22 -0.67
C ILE A 58 -16.69 -8.97 -1.11
N TYR A 59 -16.54 -7.87 -0.36
CA TYR A 59 -17.15 -6.59 -0.73
C TYR A 59 -16.58 -6.08 -2.06
N TYR A 60 -15.26 -6.06 -2.24
CA TYR A 60 -14.63 -5.66 -3.50
C TYR A 60 -14.97 -6.60 -4.66
N MET A 61 -15.01 -7.91 -4.43
CA MET A 61 -15.46 -8.89 -5.43
C MET A 61 -16.89 -8.57 -5.89
N SER A 62 -17.78 -8.31 -4.95
CA SER A 62 -19.18 -7.97 -5.22
C SER A 62 -19.33 -6.67 -6.01
N LEU A 63 -18.57 -5.63 -5.65
CA LEU A 63 -18.53 -4.38 -6.40
C LEU A 63 -18.06 -4.61 -7.84
N LYS A 64 -16.96 -5.33 -8.04
CA LYS A 64 -16.42 -5.60 -9.38
C LYS A 64 -17.42 -6.38 -10.24
N TRP A 65 -18.07 -7.39 -9.68
CA TRP A 65 -19.12 -8.15 -10.36
C TRP A 65 -20.31 -7.27 -10.75
N TYR A 66 -20.78 -6.42 -9.83
CA TYR A 66 -21.89 -5.51 -10.09
C TYR A 66 -21.57 -4.55 -11.24
N GLU A 67 -20.38 -3.94 -11.23
CA GLU A 67 -19.94 -3.02 -12.29
C GLU A 67 -19.83 -3.70 -13.65
N ASN A 68 -19.20 -4.88 -13.70
CA ASN A 68 -19.02 -5.64 -14.93
C ASN A 68 -20.38 -6.04 -15.54
N ASN A 69 -21.31 -6.52 -14.72
CA ASN A 69 -22.65 -6.88 -15.16
C ASN A 69 -23.41 -5.67 -15.72
N ARG A 70 -23.30 -4.51 -15.05
CA ARG A 70 -23.97 -3.28 -15.50
C ARG A 70 -23.41 -2.80 -16.85
N ARG A 71 -22.09 -2.88 -17.06
CA ARG A 71 -21.44 -2.37 -18.28
C ARG A 71 -21.62 -3.30 -19.48
N ALA A 72 -21.51 -4.61 -19.28
CA ALA A 72 -21.38 -5.56 -20.38
C ALA A 72 -22.62 -6.46 -20.60
N ARG A 73 -23.68 -6.34 -19.77
CA ARG A 73 -24.86 -7.24 -19.78
C ARG A 73 -24.44 -8.72 -19.80
N GLN A 74 -23.34 -9.05 -19.12
CA GLN A 74 -22.84 -10.42 -19.06
C GLN A 74 -23.82 -11.31 -18.31
N LYS A 75 -24.01 -12.54 -18.80
CA LYS A 75 -24.87 -13.55 -18.15
C LYS A 75 -24.16 -14.30 -17.03
N THR A 76 -22.83 -14.22 -16.97
CA THR A 76 -21.98 -14.95 -16.04
C THR A 76 -20.99 -13.99 -15.39
N LEU A 77 -20.65 -14.24 -14.12
CA LEU A 77 -19.68 -13.41 -13.41
C LEU A 77 -18.25 -13.64 -13.92
N GLN A 78 -17.48 -12.57 -14.02
CA GLN A 78 -16.05 -12.64 -14.30
C GLN A 78 -15.32 -13.33 -13.12
N PRO A 79 -14.44 -14.32 -13.37
CA PRO A 79 -13.61 -14.91 -12.32
C PRO A 79 -12.71 -13.86 -11.65
N ILE A 80 -12.59 -13.96 -10.34
CA ILE A 80 -11.69 -13.13 -9.53
C ILE A 80 -10.73 -14.04 -8.76
N ILE A 81 -9.43 -13.72 -8.78
CA ILE A 81 -8.39 -14.29 -7.93
C ILE A 81 -8.17 -13.30 -6.77
N PRO A 82 -8.71 -13.57 -5.58
CA PRO A 82 -8.43 -12.76 -4.40
C PRO A 82 -7.08 -13.17 -3.79
N ILE A 83 -6.20 -12.20 -3.58
CA ILE A 83 -4.91 -12.34 -2.92
C ILE A 83 -4.96 -11.51 -1.65
N LEU A 84 -4.65 -12.13 -0.51
CA LEU A 84 -4.42 -11.43 0.75
C LEU A 84 -2.91 -11.36 0.97
N PHE A 85 -2.33 -10.18 0.77
CA PHE A 85 -0.92 -9.90 1.02
C PHE A 85 -0.76 -9.40 2.45
N TYR A 86 -0.24 -10.25 3.33
CA TYR A 86 -0.34 -10.09 4.77
C TYR A 86 1.03 -10.13 5.43
N HIS A 87 1.29 -9.22 6.38
CA HIS A 87 2.53 -9.18 7.17
C HIS A 87 2.31 -8.74 8.63
N GLY A 88 1.15 -9.08 9.21
CA GLY A 88 0.83 -8.82 10.61
C GLY A 88 1.41 -9.87 11.59
N GLU A 89 0.93 -9.85 12.84
CA GLU A 89 1.46 -10.66 13.95
C GLU A 89 0.99 -12.13 13.92
N ASN A 90 -0.26 -12.41 13.55
CA ASN A 90 -0.78 -13.77 13.47
C ASN A 90 -0.10 -14.60 12.35
N PRO A 91 0.58 -15.71 12.67
CA PRO A 91 1.20 -16.56 11.65
C PRO A 91 0.18 -17.32 10.78
N ASN A 92 -1.07 -17.43 11.21
CA ASN A 92 -2.12 -18.15 10.49
C ASN A 92 -3.42 -17.33 10.42
N PRO A 93 -3.45 -16.23 9.65
CA PRO A 93 -4.67 -15.48 9.43
C PRO A 93 -5.68 -16.32 8.62
N PRO A 94 -7.00 -16.12 8.81
CA PRO A 94 -8.03 -16.82 8.03
C PRO A 94 -7.81 -16.65 6.52
N SER A 95 -7.94 -17.76 5.77
CA SER A 95 -7.71 -17.76 4.31
C SER A 95 -8.90 -18.28 3.50
N ARG A 96 -9.93 -18.79 4.18
CA ARG A 96 -11.20 -19.20 3.58
C ARG A 96 -12.34 -18.44 4.23
N PHE A 97 -13.21 -17.85 3.42
CA PHE A 97 -14.27 -16.97 3.90
C PHE A 97 -15.20 -17.63 4.93
N ARG A 98 -15.42 -18.95 4.80
CA ARG A 98 -16.24 -19.72 5.75
C ARG A 98 -15.68 -19.69 7.19
N GLU A 99 -14.38 -19.47 7.38
CA GLU A 99 -13.75 -19.38 8.70
C GLU A 99 -14.27 -18.21 9.54
N LEU A 100 -14.93 -17.21 8.94
CA LEU A 100 -15.56 -16.10 9.65
C LEU A 100 -16.86 -16.48 10.37
N PHE A 101 -17.47 -17.62 10.02
CA PHE A 101 -18.72 -18.07 10.62
C PHE A 101 -18.48 -19.05 11.77
N ASP A 102 -19.47 -19.15 12.67
CA ASP A 102 -19.42 -20.13 13.75
C ASP A 102 -19.35 -21.57 13.18
N PRO A 103 -18.30 -22.36 13.52
CA PRO A 103 -18.15 -23.73 13.00
C PRO A 103 -19.28 -24.66 13.44
N ARG A 104 -20.03 -24.32 14.49
CA ARG A 104 -21.15 -25.09 15.07
C ARG A 104 -22.46 -24.91 14.32
N LEU A 105 -22.51 -24.07 13.28
CA LEU A 105 -23.73 -23.87 12.50
C LEU A 105 -24.25 -25.21 11.91
N PRO A 106 -25.58 -25.42 11.90
CA PRO A 106 -26.21 -26.51 11.16
C PRO A 106 -25.83 -26.49 9.67
N GLN A 107 -25.78 -27.67 9.03
CA GLN A 107 -25.33 -27.81 7.64
C GLN A 107 -26.14 -26.95 6.67
N PHE A 108 -27.46 -26.88 6.82
CA PHE A 108 -28.30 -26.09 5.92
C PHE A 108 -27.95 -24.59 5.92
N LEU A 109 -27.48 -24.04 7.05
CA LEU A 109 -27.01 -22.65 7.12
C LEU A 109 -25.63 -22.49 6.49
N LYS A 110 -24.75 -23.49 6.61
CA LYS A 110 -23.42 -23.51 5.96
C LYS A 110 -23.54 -23.49 4.44
N ASP A 111 -24.56 -24.16 3.90
CA ASP A 111 -24.84 -24.21 2.45
C ASP A 111 -25.36 -22.86 1.91
N CYS A 112 -25.90 -21.99 2.77
CA CYS A 112 -26.34 -20.64 2.41
C CYS A 112 -25.25 -19.57 2.51
N GLN A 113 -24.05 -19.91 2.97
CA GLN A 113 -22.95 -18.93 3.13
C GLN A 113 -22.02 -18.89 1.92
N PRO A 114 -21.39 -17.72 1.65
CA PRO A 114 -20.26 -17.66 0.73
C PRO A 114 -19.12 -18.57 1.19
N ASP A 115 -18.49 -19.25 0.24
CA ASP A 115 -17.37 -20.15 0.52
C ASP A 115 -16.34 -20.07 -0.61
N PHE A 116 -15.28 -19.32 -0.37
CA PHE A 116 -14.16 -19.17 -1.29
C PHE A 116 -12.84 -19.08 -0.52
N ASN A 117 -11.75 -19.43 -1.20
CA ASN A 117 -10.40 -19.28 -0.68
C ASN A 117 -9.77 -17.98 -1.22
N VAL A 118 -8.90 -17.39 -0.43
CA VAL A 118 -7.95 -16.38 -0.87
C VAL A 118 -6.56 -17.00 -1.01
N TYR A 119 -5.79 -16.50 -1.96
CA TYR A 119 -4.36 -16.78 -2.03
C TYR A 119 -3.69 -15.95 -0.95
N LEU A 120 -3.41 -16.58 0.20
CA LEU A 120 -2.71 -15.95 1.31
C LEU A 120 -1.21 -15.87 1.01
N CYS A 121 -0.72 -14.67 0.78
CA CYS A 121 0.70 -14.35 0.76
C CYS A 121 1.10 -13.83 2.15
N ASN A 122 1.35 -14.76 3.09
CA ASN A 122 1.76 -14.42 4.45
C ASN A 122 3.28 -14.24 4.54
N LEU A 123 3.71 -12.99 4.49
CA LEU A 123 5.11 -12.61 4.56
C LEU A 123 5.74 -12.92 5.93
N THR A 124 4.98 -12.86 7.02
CA THR A 124 5.42 -13.15 8.40
C THR A 124 5.99 -14.56 8.50
N THR A 125 5.36 -15.53 7.83
CA THR A 125 5.80 -16.95 7.81
C THR A 125 6.64 -17.32 6.59
N THR A 126 6.74 -16.44 5.59
CA THR A 126 7.47 -16.75 4.35
C THR A 126 8.98 -16.72 4.61
N PRO A 127 9.70 -17.83 4.37
CA PRO A 127 11.15 -17.86 4.52
C PRO A 127 11.81 -17.07 3.38
N GLU A 128 12.96 -16.46 3.67
CA GLU A 128 13.63 -15.55 2.73
C GLU A 128 14.04 -16.22 1.39
N LYS A 129 14.29 -17.53 1.40
CA LYS A 129 14.58 -18.29 0.17
C LYS A 129 13.43 -18.27 -0.85
N ASP A 130 12.21 -18.02 -0.37
CA ASP A 130 10.98 -17.99 -1.17
C ASP A 130 10.58 -16.54 -1.51
N PHE A 131 11.41 -15.55 -1.16
CA PHE A 131 11.21 -14.16 -1.59
C PHE A 131 11.40 -14.02 -3.11
N PRO A 132 10.80 -12.98 -3.73
CA PRO A 132 10.99 -12.71 -5.14
C PRO A 132 12.49 -12.61 -5.50
N PRO A 133 12.90 -13.14 -6.67
CA PRO A 133 14.29 -13.11 -7.08
C PRO A 133 14.78 -11.71 -7.48
N ASN A 134 13.86 -10.78 -7.73
CA ASN A 134 14.19 -9.39 -8.03
C ASN A 134 14.71 -8.69 -6.75
N PRO A 135 15.93 -8.14 -6.75
CA PRO A 135 16.52 -7.49 -5.56
C PRO A 135 15.70 -6.34 -4.97
N ALA A 136 15.07 -5.50 -5.79
CA ALA A 136 14.24 -4.39 -5.32
C ALA A 136 12.95 -4.90 -4.64
N LEU A 137 12.27 -5.88 -5.23
CA LEU A 137 11.12 -6.53 -4.58
C LEU A 137 11.53 -7.25 -3.29
N LYS A 138 12.71 -7.88 -3.29
CA LYS A 138 13.26 -8.53 -2.10
C LYS A 138 13.52 -7.51 -0.99
N LEU A 139 14.06 -6.34 -1.34
CA LEU A 139 14.26 -5.21 -0.43
C LEU A 139 12.93 -4.77 0.21
N PHE A 140 11.90 -4.60 -0.61
CA PHE A 140 10.57 -4.21 -0.16
C PHE A 140 9.95 -5.27 0.78
N PHE A 141 10.13 -6.56 0.47
CA PHE A 141 9.64 -7.65 1.33
C PHE A 141 10.35 -7.65 2.70
N HIS A 142 11.66 -7.38 2.73
CA HIS A 142 12.36 -7.17 4.00
C HIS A 142 11.82 -5.95 4.75
N ALA A 143 11.59 -4.82 4.06
CA ALA A 143 11.05 -3.61 4.69
C ALA A 143 9.70 -3.92 5.34
N LEU A 144 8.78 -4.55 4.64
CA LEU A 144 7.46 -4.89 5.17
C LEU A 144 7.54 -5.85 6.36
N ARG A 145 8.26 -6.98 6.22
CA ARG A 145 8.28 -8.06 7.22
C ARG A 145 9.07 -7.71 8.47
N ASP A 146 10.28 -7.20 8.26
CA ASP A 146 11.31 -7.19 9.30
C ASP A 146 11.32 -5.86 10.06
N ILE A 147 10.86 -4.75 9.49
CA ILE A 147 11.09 -3.44 10.10
C ILE A 147 10.38 -3.24 11.45
N GLN A 148 9.17 -3.79 11.60
CA GLN A 148 8.38 -3.61 12.82
C GLN A 148 8.92 -4.48 13.97
N ASN A 149 9.38 -5.69 13.65
CA ASN A 149 9.68 -6.72 14.65
C ASN A 149 11.19 -7.00 14.82
N SER A 150 12.01 -6.65 13.83
CA SER A 150 13.44 -6.98 13.77
C SER A 150 14.18 -6.00 12.83
N PRO A 151 14.23 -4.70 13.15
CA PRO A 151 14.85 -3.69 12.30
C PRO A 151 16.34 -3.98 12.03
N GLU A 152 17.05 -4.61 12.97
CA GLU A 152 18.45 -5.03 12.78
C GLU A 152 18.58 -6.05 11.64
N ARG A 153 17.64 -7.00 11.58
CA ARG A 153 17.56 -7.99 10.50
C ARG A 153 17.29 -7.32 9.16
N PHE A 154 16.39 -6.33 9.15
CA PHE A 154 16.13 -5.51 7.98
C PHE A 154 17.42 -4.82 7.50
N PHE A 155 18.11 -4.07 8.37
CA PHE A 155 19.30 -3.32 7.98
C PHE A 155 20.45 -4.21 7.52
N GLN A 156 20.62 -5.38 8.14
CA GLN A 156 21.59 -6.37 7.66
C GLN A 156 21.24 -6.86 6.26
N ALA A 157 20.00 -7.29 6.04
CA ALA A 157 19.54 -7.79 4.74
C ALA A 157 19.64 -6.72 3.65
N PHE A 158 19.22 -5.50 3.98
CA PHE A 158 19.32 -4.32 3.12
C PHE A 158 20.77 -4.06 2.69
N GLY A 159 21.69 -3.96 3.66
CA GLY A 159 23.10 -3.73 3.38
C GLY A 159 23.74 -4.83 2.53
N GLU A 160 23.36 -6.09 2.74
CA GLU A 160 23.79 -7.20 1.89
C GLU A 160 23.21 -7.14 0.47
N LEU A 161 21.93 -6.79 0.32
CA LEU A 161 21.27 -6.70 -0.97
C LEU A 161 21.89 -5.60 -1.84
N ILE A 162 22.13 -4.42 -1.27
CA ILE A 162 22.81 -3.34 -1.98
C ILE A 162 24.23 -3.72 -2.36
N LYS A 163 25.00 -4.31 -1.45
CA LYS A 163 26.38 -4.76 -1.75
C LYS A 163 26.44 -5.81 -2.86
N LYS A 164 25.40 -6.64 -2.98
CA LYS A 164 25.30 -7.71 -3.99
C LYS A 164 24.69 -7.21 -5.32
N ASP A 165 24.10 -6.02 -5.35
CA ASP A 165 23.43 -5.48 -6.52
C ASP A 165 24.41 -4.85 -7.53
N ASN A 166 25.19 -5.71 -8.19
CA ASN A 166 26.16 -5.30 -9.20
C ASN A 166 25.52 -4.81 -10.51
N ARG A 167 24.19 -4.94 -10.65
CA ARG A 167 23.46 -4.60 -11.88
C ARG A 167 22.65 -3.32 -11.75
N GLY A 168 22.62 -2.69 -10.57
CA GLY A 168 21.80 -1.51 -10.30
C GLY A 168 20.31 -1.79 -10.47
N ILE A 169 19.85 -2.98 -10.07
CA ILE A 169 18.42 -3.33 -10.10
C ILE A 169 17.68 -2.58 -8.98
N ILE A 170 18.35 -2.36 -7.85
CA ILE A 170 17.87 -1.52 -6.76
C ILE A 170 18.19 -0.07 -7.15
N THR A 171 17.15 0.69 -7.43
CA THR A 171 17.25 2.10 -7.80
C THR A 171 17.37 2.99 -6.56
N GLN A 172 17.72 4.26 -6.76
CA GLN A 172 17.72 5.23 -5.68
C GLN A 172 16.29 5.47 -5.16
N GLU A 173 15.29 5.43 -6.04
CA GLU A 173 13.87 5.50 -5.68
C GLU A 173 13.45 4.33 -4.79
N ASP A 174 13.82 3.09 -5.12
CA ASP A 174 13.49 1.92 -4.29
C ASP A 174 14.05 2.05 -2.86
N ILE A 175 15.28 2.58 -2.76
CA ILE A 175 15.93 2.83 -1.48
C ILE A 175 15.19 3.90 -0.70
N GLN A 176 14.84 5.02 -1.35
CA GLN A 176 14.08 6.10 -0.74
C GLN A 176 12.74 5.59 -0.22
N GLU A 177 11.97 4.85 -1.03
CA GLU A 177 10.68 4.27 -0.63
C GLU A 177 10.82 3.33 0.57
N ALA A 178 11.85 2.46 0.57
CA ALA A 178 12.14 1.62 1.72
C ALA A 178 12.43 2.48 2.96
N CYS A 179 13.27 3.51 2.87
CA CYS A 179 13.57 4.41 3.98
C CYS A 179 12.35 5.19 4.49
N LEU A 180 11.48 5.65 3.60
CA LEU A 180 10.20 6.29 3.96
C LEU A 180 9.32 5.33 4.74
N TYR A 181 9.22 4.07 4.29
CA TYR A 181 8.46 3.05 4.98
C TYR A 181 9.01 2.79 6.39
N ILE A 182 10.33 2.78 6.58
CA ILE A 182 10.94 2.64 7.91
C ILE A 182 10.45 3.72 8.86
N HIS A 183 10.46 4.98 8.41
CA HIS A 183 10.04 6.10 9.23
C HIS A 183 8.57 5.98 9.66
N HIS A 184 7.69 5.61 8.72
CA HIS A 184 6.26 5.47 8.99
C HIS A 184 5.90 4.21 9.79
N ALA A 185 6.59 3.09 9.57
CA ALA A 185 6.23 1.80 10.15
C ALA A 185 6.76 1.61 11.58
N THR A 186 7.85 2.28 11.97
CA THR A 186 8.50 2.05 13.27
C THR A 186 8.01 2.97 14.38
N ASN A 187 7.38 4.10 14.08
CA ASN A 187 7.11 5.19 15.03
C ASN A 187 8.34 5.63 15.86
N LYS A 188 9.56 5.25 15.46
CA LYS A 188 10.79 5.56 16.17
C LYS A 188 11.28 6.95 15.80
N PRO A 189 11.88 7.70 16.75
CA PRO A 189 12.51 8.97 16.43
C PRO A 189 13.71 8.75 15.48
N PRO A 190 14.02 9.72 14.60
CA PRO A 190 15.12 9.59 13.64
C PRO A 190 16.48 9.21 14.26
N ASP A 191 16.78 9.69 15.47
CA ASP A 191 18.04 9.42 16.18
C ASP A 191 18.16 7.95 16.65
N GLU A 192 17.05 7.26 16.86
CA GLU A 192 17.03 5.84 17.20
C GLU A 192 17.27 4.99 15.96
N ILE A 193 16.57 5.31 14.86
CA ILE A 193 16.79 4.68 13.55
C ILE A 193 18.26 4.86 13.11
N MET A 194 18.83 6.05 13.32
CA MET A 194 20.23 6.34 12.99
C MET A 194 21.22 5.46 13.77
N ARG A 195 20.97 5.19 15.06
CA ARG A 195 21.81 4.29 15.87
C ARG A 195 21.74 2.84 15.38
N GLU A 196 20.57 2.39 14.94
CA GLU A 196 20.40 1.06 14.36
C GLU A 196 21.11 0.94 13.01
N LEU A 197 21.02 1.98 12.18
CA LEU A 197 21.77 2.10 10.93
C LEU A 197 23.29 2.05 11.16
N GLU A 198 23.80 2.74 12.17
CA GLU A 198 25.23 2.69 12.54
C GLU A 198 25.66 1.29 12.98
N THR A 199 24.80 0.59 13.70
CA THR A 199 25.07 -0.79 14.15
C THR A 199 25.16 -1.76 12.97
N SER A 200 24.45 -1.49 11.87
CA SER A 200 24.51 -2.30 10.64
C SER A 200 25.85 -2.21 9.90
N LYS A 201 26.69 -1.20 10.20
CA LYS A 201 27.97 -0.92 9.52
C LYS A 201 27.85 -0.78 7.99
N SER A 202 26.69 -0.33 7.50
CA SER A 202 26.42 -0.14 6.08
C SER A 202 26.41 1.35 5.73
N GLU A 203 27.54 1.87 5.24
CA GLU A 203 27.66 3.29 4.90
C GLU A 203 26.68 3.70 3.78
N VAL A 204 26.48 2.83 2.78
CA VAL A 204 25.55 3.08 1.67
C VAL A 204 24.11 3.27 2.16
N LEU A 205 23.70 2.45 3.12
CA LEU A 205 22.35 2.53 3.70
C LEU A 205 22.21 3.78 4.59
N LYS A 206 23.26 4.13 5.33
CA LYS A 206 23.30 5.36 6.14
C LYS A 206 23.17 6.61 5.26
N GLU A 207 23.96 6.72 4.19
CA GLU A 207 23.90 7.82 3.23
C GLU A 207 22.50 7.93 2.58
N ALA A 208 21.93 6.79 2.20
CA ALA A 208 20.64 6.77 1.53
C ALA A 208 19.48 7.12 2.48
N TYR A 209 19.53 6.68 3.74
CA TYR A 209 18.57 7.11 4.75
C TYR A 209 18.70 8.61 5.05
N MET A 210 19.92 9.14 5.18
CA MET A 210 20.15 10.57 5.39
C MET A 210 19.57 11.42 4.24
N THR A 211 19.84 11.02 3.00
CA THR A 211 19.29 11.72 1.82
C THR A 211 17.76 11.68 1.82
N SER A 212 17.16 10.53 2.17
CA SER A 212 15.71 10.38 2.27
C SER A 212 15.11 11.25 3.39
N ALA A 213 15.78 11.31 4.55
CA ALA A 213 15.39 12.16 5.67
C ALA A 213 15.48 13.66 5.32
N GLU A 214 16.51 14.08 4.59
CA GLU A 214 16.64 15.46 4.10
C GLU A 214 15.50 15.84 3.16
N ILE A 215 15.12 14.94 2.25
CA ILE A 215 13.97 15.14 1.34
C ILE A 215 12.69 15.34 2.17
N LEU A 216 12.44 14.46 3.15
CA LEU A 216 11.27 14.56 4.03
C LEU A 216 11.25 15.86 4.84
N ILE A 217 12.38 16.27 5.42
CA ILE A 217 12.48 17.52 6.18
C ILE A 217 12.18 18.71 5.28
N ASN A 218 12.68 18.71 4.05
CA ASN A 218 12.42 19.79 3.10
C ASN A 218 10.95 19.81 2.64
N GLN A 219 10.33 18.64 2.41
CA GLN A 219 8.90 18.52 2.12
C GLN A 219 8.07 19.04 3.30
N GLY A 220 8.33 18.59 4.52
CA GLY A 220 7.62 19.05 5.72
C GLY A 220 7.76 20.55 5.98
N LYS A 221 8.94 21.14 5.70
CA LYS A 221 9.12 22.60 5.74
C LYS A 221 8.26 23.32 4.70
N GLN A 222 8.24 22.81 3.45
CA GLN A 222 7.41 23.39 2.39
C GLN A 222 5.93 23.29 2.70
N GLU A 223 5.46 22.13 3.18
CA GLU A 223 4.08 21.92 3.63
C GLU A 223 3.72 22.85 4.79
N GLY A 224 4.61 23.00 5.79
CA GLY A 224 4.40 23.92 6.90
C GLY A 224 4.31 25.39 6.47
N ILE A 225 5.13 25.82 5.50
CA ILE A 225 5.04 27.16 4.91
C ILE A 225 3.73 27.34 4.16
N GLN A 226 3.31 26.36 3.37
CA GLN A 226 2.04 26.39 2.64
C GLN A 226 0.85 26.45 3.58
N GLU A 227 0.83 25.62 4.63
CA GLU A 227 -0.24 25.59 5.62
C GLU A 227 -0.29 26.90 6.42
N GLY A 228 0.85 27.45 6.84
CA GLY A 228 0.92 28.77 7.48
C GLY A 228 0.40 29.90 6.57
N MET A 229 0.70 29.82 5.27
CA MET A 229 0.14 30.75 4.27
C MET A 229 -1.37 30.60 4.14
N TYR A 230 -1.90 29.37 4.10
CA TYR A 230 -3.33 29.10 4.03
C TYR A 230 -4.08 29.58 5.26
N GLN A 231 -3.52 29.35 6.45
CA GLN A 231 -4.07 29.86 7.71
C GLN A 231 -4.09 31.40 7.73
N THR A 232 -3.04 32.04 7.23
CA THR A 232 -2.97 33.51 7.10
C THR A 232 -4.05 34.03 6.16
N ILE A 233 -4.22 33.41 4.98
CA ILE A 233 -5.25 33.77 4.00
C ILE A 233 -6.65 33.59 4.57
N ARG A 234 -6.91 32.47 5.25
CA ARG A 234 -8.19 32.23 5.93
C ARG A 234 -8.46 33.29 6.99
N GLY A 235 -7.46 33.63 7.81
CA GLY A 235 -7.54 34.71 8.80
C GLY A 235 -7.89 36.06 8.16
N PHE A 236 -7.21 36.44 7.07
CA PHE A 236 -7.51 37.66 6.32
C PHE A 236 -8.93 37.70 5.77
N LYS A 237 -9.42 36.58 5.21
CA LYS A 237 -10.82 36.47 4.76
C LYS A 237 -11.80 36.64 5.92
N THR A 238 -11.53 36.01 7.06
CA THR A 238 -12.40 36.10 8.26
C THR A 238 -12.55 37.53 8.77
N VAL A 239 -11.48 38.32 8.76
CA VAL A 239 -11.52 39.73 9.22
C VAL A 239 -11.86 40.73 8.11
N GLY A 240 -12.19 40.26 6.91
CA GLY A 240 -12.67 41.11 5.81
C GLY A 240 -11.59 41.91 5.09
N VAL A 241 -10.32 41.45 5.08
CA VAL A 241 -9.26 42.11 4.30
C VAL A 241 -9.62 42.07 2.80
N PRO A 242 -9.57 43.21 2.08
CA PRO A 242 -9.81 43.26 0.65
C PRO A 242 -8.91 42.29 -0.15
N MET A 243 -9.48 41.60 -1.14
CA MET A 243 -8.79 40.59 -1.97
C MET A 243 -7.48 41.11 -2.58
N GLU A 244 -7.50 42.36 -3.05
CA GLU A 244 -6.36 43.03 -3.68
C GLU A 244 -5.16 43.15 -2.72
N LEU A 245 -5.43 43.39 -1.42
CA LEU A 245 -4.40 43.42 -0.39
C LEU A 245 -3.89 42.03 -0.03
N ILE A 246 -4.75 41.00 -0.06
CA ILE A 246 -4.34 39.60 0.16
C ILE A 246 -3.43 39.13 -0.99
N VAL A 247 -3.79 39.41 -2.24
CA VAL A 247 -2.95 39.12 -3.42
C VAL A 247 -1.59 39.80 -3.29
N LYS A 248 -1.56 41.08 -2.93
CA LYS A 248 -0.32 41.84 -2.75
C LYS A 248 0.55 41.31 -1.60
N ALA A 249 -0.06 40.89 -0.49
CA ALA A 249 0.64 40.39 0.69
C ALA A 249 1.19 38.96 0.51
N THR A 250 0.49 38.12 -0.26
CA THR A 250 0.81 36.68 -0.40
C THR A 250 1.49 36.33 -1.72
N GLY A 251 1.37 37.19 -2.74
CA GLY A 251 1.87 36.94 -4.10
C GLY A 251 1.08 35.87 -4.87
N LEU A 252 -0.04 35.37 -4.32
CA LEU A 252 -0.87 34.35 -4.96
C LEU A 252 -1.92 34.97 -5.89
N SER A 253 -2.30 34.23 -6.94
CA SER A 253 -3.39 34.64 -7.82
C SER A 253 -4.74 34.61 -7.10
N GLU A 254 -5.67 35.47 -7.51
CA GLU A 254 -7.03 35.47 -6.95
C GLU A 254 -7.72 34.11 -7.05
N GLU A 255 -7.54 33.40 -8.16
CA GLU A 255 -8.12 32.06 -8.34
C GLU A 255 -7.63 31.08 -7.27
N LYS A 256 -6.31 31.11 -6.97
CA LYS A 256 -5.73 30.25 -5.95
C LYS A 256 -6.22 30.64 -4.56
N ILE A 257 -6.31 31.94 -4.27
CA ILE A 257 -6.85 32.45 -2.99
C ILE A 257 -8.32 32.06 -2.83
N LYS A 258 -9.15 32.08 -3.88
CA LYS A 258 -10.56 31.67 -3.83
C LYS A 258 -10.75 30.19 -3.49
N GLN A 259 -9.77 29.33 -3.81
CA GLN A 259 -9.79 27.90 -3.50
C GLN A 259 -9.38 27.55 -2.06
N ILE A 260 -8.77 28.51 -1.33
CA ILE A 260 -8.23 28.35 0.04
C ILE A 260 -9.25 28.79 1.10
#